data_AF-T0QP92-F1
#
_entry.id   AF-T0QP92-F1
#
_cell.length_a   1.000
_cell.length_b   1.000
_cell.length_c   1.000
_cell.angle_alpha   90.00
_cell.angle_beta   90.00
_cell.angle_gamma   90.00
#
_symmetry.space_group_name_H-M   'P 1'
#
loop_
_entity.id
_entity.type
_entity.pdbx_description
1 polymer ?
#
loop_
_entity_poly.entity_id
_entity_poly.type
_entity_poly.pdbx_seq_one_letter_code
_entity_poly.pdbx_strand_id
1 'polypeptide(L)'
;MRSGVLFALAVAVAALAPDSNCPDGLNEVSLLNSGASYCITEHPCSGIYRSDKPPTKTACPAEGQVSSKGDRLIIKPTCCAIINNSTNVLGCVFEAAKYTCIAPSPSPIPTAQPLPPHSANAAEVKLVTTAPPTTEVVIAKEVSVGASGGDATTTASPTTASPTVVVLPVTQSSPTTASPTVVVLPVTQSATQATALASGAHRKWNIEEDNLIAIETNVPGRVFVSSWTRWLSLSAENRKPKYEYITAVVEISGSIGANASSDASQTLIDQFTLTVDNSTIFVDFNASGIHNDGDVLVEIYVQSPLERIAMHGSAEAFVEAGVLASKRPLSLSTATGDLYIDLANVTNATSVTVAATDVGSVQLLGPTLTTATSVSLTSNGDGSIFAFLKTASITNVTSRAYGYGDIHIYSTSLTVENVYSSVDGSGSVVYASGAGVCQKQQVEISGVGNVESSRLLCVDTNVKIDYSGRGDAIVQSSNSITTDVRGPGNVLYFNSTPIKYPAYKKHYYEIKDVDANKLNETSVVWPTSHAPNAFHVEVTSNGSWLDTVSVDDLDRIILLGCLLFLLLILLYILYRCYKRYKDNKDHGEYQRLQ
;
A
#
# COMPACT_ATOMS: atom_id res chain seq x y z
N MET A 1 63.26 -30.94 -9.44
CA MET A 1 62.87 -30.88 -10.86
C MET A 1 61.53 -31.58 -11.05
N ARG A 2 60.43 -30.84 -11.19
CA ARG A 2 59.27 -31.18 -12.03
C ARG A 2 58.29 -30.00 -11.99
N SER A 3 57.93 -29.55 -13.19
CA SER A 3 57.19 -28.33 -13.51
C SER A 3 55.86 -28.21 -12.77
N GLY A 4 55.64 -27.05 -12.14
CA GLY A 4 54.32 -26.61 -11.71
C GLY A 4 53.59 -25.98 -12.89
N VAL A 5 52.54 -26.66 -13.37
CA VAL A 5 51.60 -26.11 -14.35
C VAL A 5 50.54 -25.34 -13.55
N LEU A 6 50.62 -24.01 -13.58
CA LEU A 6 49.52 -23.14 -13.17
C LEU A 6 48.43 -23.20 -14.25
N PHE A 7 47.29 -23.81 -13.92
CA PHE A 7 46.06 -23.63 -14.68
C PHE A 7 45.35 -22.37 -14.15
N ALA A 8 45.49 -21.27 -14.88
CA ALA A 8 44.62 -20.11 -14.72
C ALA A 8 43.31 -20.39 -15.48
N LEU A 9 42.23 -20.66 -14.74
CA LEU A 9 40.89 -20.75 -15.31
C LEU A 9 40.32 -19.33 -15.35
N ALA A 10 40.44 -18.65 -16.49
CA ALA A 10 39.75 -17.40 -16.74
C ALA A 10 38.32 -17.73 -17.21
N VAL A 11 37.34 -17.57 -16.33
CA VAL A 11 35.93 -17.61 -16.68
C VAL A 11 35.55 -16.22 -17.17
N ALA A 12 35.44 -16.06 -18.50
CA ALA A 12 34.85 -14.87 -19.09
C ALA A 12 33.33 -14.97 -18.94
N VAL A 13 32.78 -14.27 -17.94
CA VAL A 13 31.34 -14.02 -17.83
C VAL A 13 31.02 -12.90 -18.81
N ALA A 14 30.44 -13.24 -19.96
CA ALA A 14 29.80 -12.26 -20.81
C ALA A 14 28.51 -11.81 -20.10
N ALA A 15 28.58 -10.68 -19.39
CA ALA A 15 27.39 -10.02 -18.89
C ALA A 15 26.60 -9.51 -20.11
N LEU A 16 25.49 -10.19 -20.42
CA LEU A 16 24.46 -9.61 -21.27
C LEU A 16 23.87 -8.44 -20.46
N ALA A 17 24.25 -7.22 -20.81
CA ALA A 17 23.57 -6.05 -20.28
C ALA A 17 22.10 -6.13 -20.75
N PRO A 18 21.12 -5.84 -19.87
CA PRO A 18 19.72 -5.76 -20.28
C PRO A 18 19.60 -4.76 -21.44
N ASP A 19 18.74 -5.07 -22.41
CA ASP A 19 18.45 -4.18 -23.55
C ASP A 19 18.00 -2.82 -23.01
N SER A 20 18.86 -1.80 -23.13
CA SER A 20 18.48 -0.44 -22.77
C SER A 20 17.44 0.05 -23.77
N ASN A 21 16.29 0.51 -23.28
CA ASN A 21 15.24 1.09 -24.15
C ASN A 21 15.64 2.46 -24.73
N CYS A 22 16.82 2.96 -24.41
CA CYS A 22 17.35 4.21 -24.93
C CYS A 22 18.17 3.99 -26.20
N PRO A 23 18.00 4.87 -27.21
CA PRO A 23 18.87 4.89 -28.40
C PRO A 23 20.36 4.96 -28.04
N ASP A 24 21.20 4.40 -28.91
CA ASP A 24 22.66 4.43 -28.77
C ASP A 24 23.17 5.85 -28.47
N GLY A 25 23.98 5.97 -27.41
CA GLY A 25 24.55 7.24 -26.96
C GLY A 25 23.72 8.01 -25.94
N LEU A 26 22.54 7.52 -25.55
CA LEU A 26 21.76 8.05 -24.43
C LEU A 26 21.89 7.15 -23.19
N ASN A 27 21.80 7.77 -22.01
CA ASN A 27 21.80 7.07 -20.73
C ASN A 27 20.37 6.89 -20.23
N GLU A 28 20.03 5.69 -19.80
CA GLU A 28 18.75 5.40 -19.14
C GLU A 28 18.81 5.81 -17.67
N VAL A 29 17.78 6.52 -17.22
CA VAL A 29 17.67 7.06 -15.85
C VAL A 29 16.30 6.78 -15.29
N SER A 30 16.27 6.17 -14.11
CA SER A 30 15.05 6.01 -13.33
C SER A 30 14.89 7.21 -12.39
N LEU A 31 13.68 7.76 -12.35
CA LEU A 31 13.31 8.80 -11.41
C LEU A 31 12.71 8.18 -10.14
N LEU A 32 13.15 8.61 -8.96
CA LEU A 32 12.70 8.01 -7.70
C LEU A 32 11.18 8.16 -7.52
N ASN A 33 10.49 7.03 -7.31
CA ASN A 33 9.02 6.90 -7.21
C ASN A 33 8.22 7.14 -8.50
N SER A 34 8.88 7.27 -9.66
CA SER A 34 8.19 7.33 -10.95
C SER A 34 7.73 5.94 -11.41
N GLY A 35 8.61 4.94 -11.31
CA GLY A 35 8.37 3.64 -11.95
C GLY A 35 8.53 3.65 -13.47
N ALA A 36 8.97 4.78 -14.06
CA ALA A 36 9.38 4.88 -15.46
C ALA A 36 10.86 5.23 -15.59
N SER A 37 11.43 4.93 -16.77
CA SER A 37 12.78 5.31 -17.16
C SER A 37 12.77 6.35 -18.29
N TYR A 38 13.83 7.15 -18.34
CA TYR A 38 13.99 8.29 -19.25
C TYR A 38 15.37 8.28 -19.88
N CYS A 39 15.47 8.75 -21.12
CA CYS A 39 16.73 8.78 -21.86
C CYS A 39 17.34 10.18 -21.85
N ILE A 40 18.54 10.35 -21.28
CA ILE A 40 19.24 11.65 -21.24
C ILE A 40 20.58 11.57 -21.97
N THR A 41 21.05 12.70 -22.49
CA THR A 41 22.32 12.80 -23.23
C THR A 41 23.56 12.83 -22.32
N GLU A 42 23.40 13.31 -21.08
CA GLU A 42 24.47 13.49 -20.12
C GLU A 42 24.57 12.33 -19.12
N HIS A 43 25.65 12.29 -18.33
CA HIS A 43 25.82 11.25 -17.33
C HIS A 43 24.81 11.40 -16.18
N PRO A 44 24.10 10.32 -15.83
CA PRO A 44 22.99 10.37 -14.90
C PRO A 44 23.43 10.69 -13.48
N CYS A 45 22.64 11.49 -12.78
CA CYS A 45 22.82 11.79 -11.37
C CYS A 45 23.03 10.51 -10.57
N SER A 46 24.26 10.30 -10.10
CA SER A 46 24.67 9.07 -9.43
C SER A 46 25.95 9.30 -8.62
N GLY A 47 26.17 8.44 -7.64
CA GLY A 47 27.34 8.45 -6.77
C GLY A 47 27.01 8.89 -5.35
N ILE A 48 28.06 9.22 -4.59
CA ILE A 48 27.97 9.64 -3.19
C ILE A 48 28.32 11.11 -3.12
N TYR A 49 27.41 11.92 -2.58
CA TYR A 49 27.63 13.32 -2.32
C TYR A 49 28.70 13.50 -1.24
N ARG A 50 29.67 14.38 -1.52
CA ARG A 50 30.66 14.82 -0.53
C ARG A 50 30.75 16.34 -0.63
N SER A 51 30.63 17.02 0.50
CA SER A 51 30.62 18.49 0.55
C SER A 51 31.92 19.13 0.04
N ASP A 52 33.04 18.39 0.08
CA ASP A 52 34.37 18.81 -0.38
C ASP A 52 34.62 18.58 -1.87
N LYS A 53 33.73 17.86 -2.57
CA LYS A 53 33.90 17.53 -3.99
C LYS A 53 32.57 17.63 -4.73
N PRO A 54 32.37 18.63 -5.61
CA PRO A 54 31.14 18.73 -6.38
C PRO A 54 30.94 17.47 -7.24
N PRO A 55 29.70 16.93 -7.31
CA PRO A 55 29.42 15.77 -8.12
C PRO A 55 29.63 16.07 -9.61
N THR A 56 30.26 15.14 -10.32
CA THR A 56 30.51 15.28 -11.77
C THR A 56 29.39 14.67 -12.62
N LYS A 57 28.43 13.97 -11.99
CA LYS A 57 27.29 13.34 -12.64
C LYS A 57 26.03 13.85 -11.98
N THR A 58 25.33 14.76 -12.64
CA THR A 58 24.19 15.49 -12.06
C THR A 58 23.00 15.61 -12.98
N ALA A 59 23.05 14.99 -14.17
CA ALA A 59 21.99 15.17 -15.14
C ALA A 59 20.76 14.34 -14.76
N CYS A 60 19.60 14.97 -14.89
CA CYS A 60 18.29 14.37 -14.66
C CYS A 60 17.34 14.68 -15.83
N PRO A 61 16.24 13.92 -15.97
CA PRO A 61 15.26 14.16 -17.02
C PRO A 61 14.58 15.54 -16.90
N ALA A 62 14.33 16.22 -18.01
CA ALA A 62 13.72 17.55 -18.00
C ALA A 62 12.18 17.51 -17.84
N GLU A 63 11.61 18.61 -17.34
CA GLU A 63 10.17 18.84 -17.48
C GLU A 63 9.79 18.85 -18.97
N GLY A 64 8.69 18.21 -19.32
CA GLY A 64 8.28 17.99 -20.72
C GLY A 64 8.93 16.77 -21.38
N GLN A 65 9.80 16.02 -20.68
CA GLN A 65 10.40 14.81 -21.23
C GLN A 65 9.46 13.60 -21.13
N VAL A 66 9.42 12.81 -22.21
CA VAL A 66 8.64 11.58 -22.31
C VAL A 66 9.48 10.39 -21.83
N SER A 67 8.85 9.41 -21.18
CA SER A 67 9.49 8.14 -20.79
C SER A 67 10.03 7.39 -22.00
N SER A 68 11.02 6.53 -21.77
CA SER A 68 11.59 5.63 -22.79
C SER A 68 10.52 4.77 -23.49
N LYS A 69 9.43 4.46 -22.78
CA LYS A 69 8.27 3.69 -23.28
C LYS A 69 7.22 4.54 -23.99
N GLY A 70 7.33 5.87 -23.99
CA GLY A 70 6.36 6.76 -24.63
C GLY A 70 5.05 6.97 -23.87
N ASP A 71 4.91 6.39 -22.66
CA ASP A 71 3.66 6.29 -21.92
C ASP A 71 3.50 7.33 -20.81
N ARG A 72 4.54 8.10 -20.48
CA ARG A 72 4.51 9.12 -19.43
C ARG A 72 5.24 10.39 -19.83
N LEU A 73 4.74 11.53 -19.35
CA LEU A 73 5.31 12.85 -19.54
C LEU A 73 5.58 13.50 -18.18
N ILE A 74 6.81 13.98 -17.97
CA ILE A 74 7.17 14.76 -16.78
C ILE A 74 6.54 16.14 -16.86
N ILE A 75 5.81 16.56 -15.82
CA ILE A 75 5.14 17.88 -15.76
C ILE A 75 5.58 18.73 -14.57
N LYS A 76 6.59 18.25 -13.82
CA LYS A 76 7.25 19.03 -12.77
C LYS A 76 8.76 19.00 -12.97
N PRO A 77 9.48 20.06 -12.55
CA PRO A 77 10.93 20.08 -12.56
C PRO A 77 11.51 18.88 -11.79
N THR A 78 12.62 18.35 -12.29
CA THR A 78 13.40 17.33 -11.59
C THR A 78 14.78 17.87 -11.25
N CYS A 79 15.42 17.32 -10.23
CA CYS A 79 16.79 17.71 -9.87
C CYS A 79 17.59 16.51 -9.35
N CYS A 80 18.92 16.66 -9.35
CA CYS A 80 19.83 15.72 -8.71
C CYS A 80 19.91 16.03 -7.21
N ALA A 81 19.45 15.11 -6.36
CA ALA A 81 19.36 15.32 -4.92
C ALA A 81 19.93 14.13 -4.12
N ILE A 82 20.13 14.34 -2.82
CA ILE A 82 20.44 13.26 -1.88
C ILE A 82 19.16 12.46 -1.63
N ILE A 83 19.11 11.23 -2.12
CA ILE A 83 17.94 10.34 -1.97
C ILE A 83 18.01 9.50 -0.69
N ASN A 84 19.20 9.36 -0.11
CA ASN A 84 19.41 8.67 1.16
C ASN A 84 20.38 9.47 2.04
N ASN A 85 19.86 10.04 3.13
CA ASN A 85 20.64 10.89 4.03
C ASN A 85 21.71 10.13 4.83
N SER A 86 21.54 8.83 5.09
CA SER A 86 22.54 8.04 5.83
C SER A 86 23.76 7.68 4.98
N THR A 87 23.58 7.52 3.67
CA THR A 87 24.64 7.10 2.75
C THR A 87 25.09 8.20 1.80
N ASN A 88 24.43 9.37 1.84
CA ASN A 88 24.66 10.50 0.95
C ASN A 88 24.56 10.12 -0.54
N VAL A 89 23.74 9.14 -0.89
CA VAL A 89 23.60 8.69 -2.29
C VAL A 89 22.81 9.71 -3.09
N LEU A 90 23.29 9.99 -4.30
CA LEU A 90 22.66 10.88 -5.28
C LEU A 90 21.70 10.11 -6.19
N GLY A 91 20.57 10.75 -6.52
CA GLY A 91 19.65 10.26 -7.53
C GLY A 91 18.72 11.37 -8.05
N CYS A 92 18.04 11.09 -9.17
CA CYS A 92 17.07 12.02 -9.74
C CYS A 92 15.72 11.92 -9.03
N VAL A 93 15.19 13.08 -8.65
CA VAL A 93 13.90 13.22 -7.97
C VAL A 93 13.11 14.37 -8.57
N PHE A 94 11.78 14.37 -8.40
CA PHE A 94 11.00 15.60 -8.59
C PHE A 94 11.37 16.62 -7.54
N GLU A 95 11.43 17.89 -7.93
CA GLU A 95 11.61 18.98 -6.98
C GLU A 95 10.45 18.98 -5.95
N ALA A 96 10.82 18.80 -4.69
CA ALA A 96 9.89 18.83 -3.57
C ALA A 96 10.63 19.31 -2.32
N ALA A 97 9.92 19.93 -1.38
CA ALA A 97 10.50 20.47 -0.15
C ALA A 97 11.30 19.44 0.70
N LYS A 98 11.05 18.14 0.50
CA LYS A 98 11.78 17.06 1.18
C LYS A 98 13.15 16.74 0.60
N TYR A 99 13.49 17.25 -0.58
CA TYR A 99 14.76 16.98 -1.26
C TYR A 99 15.57 18.26 -1.40
N THR A 100 16.88 18.15 -1.13
CA THR A 100 17.83 19.23 -1.37
C THR A 100 18.52 19.00 -2.71
N CYS A 101 18.17 19.79 -3.72
CA CYS A 101 18.80 19.76 -5.04
C CYS A 101 20.25 20.24 -4.94
N ILE A 102 21.18 19.43 -5.45
CA ILE A 102 22.61 19.71 -5.44
C ILE A 102 23.07 20.33 -6.77
N ALA A 103 22.27 20.14 -7.83
CA ALA A 103 22.48 20.73 -9.14
C ALA A 103 21.23 21.51 -9.58
N PRO A 104 21.38 22.53 -10.44
CA PRO A 104 20.25 23.23 -11.03
C PRO A 104 19.41 22.27 -11.87
N SER A 105 18.11 22.52 -11.88
CA SER A 105 17.18 21.71 -12.66
C SER A 105 17.39 21.94 -14.16
N PRO A 106 17.28 20.86 -14.96
CA PRO A 106 17.42 20.95 -16.40
C PRO A 106 16.33 21.84 -16.99
N SER A 107 16.67 22.59 -18.04
CA SER A 107 15.74 23.46 -18.73
C SER A 107 14.53 22.67 -19.26
N PRO A 108 13.29 23.14 -19.07
CA PRO A 108 12.11 22.49 -19.59
C PRO A 108 12.16 22.30 -21.11
N ILE A 109 11.71 21.14 -21.59
CA ILE A 109 11.51 20.85 -23.00
C ILE A 109 10.13 21.38 -23.40
N PRO A 110 10.04 22.28 -24.40
CA PRO A 110 8.75 22.77 -24.88
C PRO A 110 7.86 21.63 -25.39
N THR A 111 6.69 21.45 -24.77
CA THR A 111 5.69 20.47 -25.23
C THR A 111 4.77 21.11 -26.27
N ALA A 112 4.72 20.53 -27.48
CA ALA A 112 3.90 21.05 -28.57
C ALA A 112 2.39 20.77 -28.41
N GLN A 113 2.01 19.82 -27.53
CA GLN A 113 0.62 19.46 -27.27
C GLN A 113 0.14 20.00 -25.92
N PRO A 114 -1.11 20.45 -25.82
CA PRO A 114 -1.73 20.75 -24.53
C PRO A 114 -1.75 19.50 -23.66
N LEU A 115 -1.35 19.66 -22.40
CA LEU A 115 -1.29 18.57 -21.43
C LEU A 115 -2.69 17.95 -21.24
N PRO A 116 -2.80 16.61 -21.11
CA PRO A 116 -4.05 15.98 -20.69
C PRO A 116 -4.51 16.55 -19.33
N PRO A 117 -5.81 16.51 -19.01
CA PRO A 117 -6.31 16.88 -17.68
C PRO A 117 -5.56 16.10 -16.59
N HIS A 118 -5.01 16.80 -15.61
CA HIS A 118 -4.22 16.21 -14.53
C HIS A 118 -4.51 16.94 -13.21
N SER A 119 -4.20 16.28 -12.09
CA SER A 119 -4.30 16.93 -10.78
C SER A 119 -3.22 18.00 -10.65
N ALA A 120 -3.52 19.11 -9.98
CA ALA A 120 -2.55 20.22 -9.76
C ALA A 120 -1.25 19.76 -9.04
N ASN A 121 -1.28 18.59 -8.40
CA ASN A 121 -0.15 18.03 -7.67
C ASN A 121 0.59 16.91 -8.43
N ALA A 122 0.11 16.46 -9.58
CA ALA A 122 0.75 15.42 -10.37
C ALA A 122 2.16 15.86 -10.80
N ALA A 123 3.12 14.93 -10.72
CA ALA A 123 4.50 15.14 -11.17
C ALA A 123 4.76 14.54 -12.56
N GLU A 124 3.92 13.57 -12.95
CA GLU A 124 3.86 12.95 -14.27
C GLU A 124 2.40 12.81 -14.71
N VAL A 125 2.21 12.75 -16.03
CA VAL A 125 0.93 12.42 -16.66
C VAL A 125 1.12 11.22 -17.57
N LYS A 126 0.21 10.24 -17.49
CA LYS A 126 0.18 9.11 -18.41
C LYS A 126 -0.31 9.60 -19.77
N LEU A 127 0.48 9.38 -20.81
CA LEU A 127 0.10 9.68 -22.18
C LEU A 127 -0.77 8.55 -22.71
N VAL A 128 -1.87 8.91 -23.39
CA VAL A 128 -2.68 7.92 -24.10
C VAL A 128 -1.97 7.64 -25.41
N THR A 129 -1.31 6.49 -25.50
CA THR A 129 -0.73 6.01 -26.75
C THR A 129 -1.89 5.64 -27.69
N THR A 130 -2.35 6.59 -28.50
CA THR A 130 -3.21 6.28 -29.64
C THR A 130 -2.42 5.36 -30.56
N ALA A 131 -2.85 4.10 -30.66
CA ALA A 131 -2.30 3.16 -31.63
C ALA A 131 -2.30 3.83 -33.02
N PRO A 132 -1.21 3.70 -33.80
CA PRO A 132 -1.16 4.30 -35.12
C PRO A 132 -2.38 3.83 -35.94
N PRO A 133 -3.10 4.76 -36.62
CA PRO A 133 -4.24 4.37 -37.44
C PRO A 133 -3.76 3.36 -38.48
N THR A 134 -4.39 2.18 -38.48
CA THR A 134 -4.16 1.17 -39.51
C THR A 134 -4.69 1.74 -40.82
N THR A 135 -3.79 2.13 -41.72
CA THR A 135 -4.15 2.68 -43.02
C THR A 135 -4.77 1.60 -43.89
N GLU A 136 -6.09 1.41 -43.81
CA GLU A 136 -6.84 0.74 -44.87
C GLU A 136 -6.96 1.68 -46.07
N VAL A 137 -6.41 1.24 -47.21
CA VAL A 137 -6.52 1.92 -48.50
C VAL A 137 -7.97 1.79 -48.98
N VAL A 138 -8.78 2.82 -48.73
CA VAL A 138 -10.12 2.95 -49.33
C VAL A 138 -10.01 3.78 -50.61
N ILE A 139 -10.37 3.15 -51.73
CA ILE A 139 -10.45 3.77 -53.05
C ILE A 139 -11.59 4.79 -53.06
N ALA A 140 -11.25 6.04 -53.38
CA ALA A 140 -12.16 7.18 -53.43
C ALA A 140 -13.19 7.06 -54.56
N LYS A 141 -14.43 7.46 -54.27
CA LYS A 141 -15.43 7.85 -55.27
C LYS A 141 -15.87 9.29 -54.96
N GLU A 142 -15.61 10.17 -55.92
CA GLU A 142 -15.98 11.59 -55.91
C GLU A 142 -17.51 11.79 -55.81
N VAL A 143 -17.96 12.68 -54.91
CA VAL A 143 -19.13 13.54 -55.16
C VAL A 143 -18.90 14.94 -54.58
N SER A 144 -19.27 15.92 -55.40
CA SER A 144 -19.08 17.36 -55.35
C SER A 144 -20.03 18.15 -54.43
N VAL A 145 -19.44 19.20 -53.81
CA VAL A 145 -19.85 20.61 -53.67
C VAL A 145 -21.31 20.98 -53.31
N GLY A 146 -21.43 21.79 -52.25
CA GLY A 146 -22.53 22.74 -52.05
C GLY A 146 -22.21 23.75 -50.94
N ALA A 147 -21.91 25.00 -51.32
CA ALA A 147 -21.58 26.13 -50.46
C ALA A 147 -22.80 27.02 -50.16
N SER A 148 -22.85 27.61 -48.96
CA SER A 148 -23.49 28.90 -48.59
C SER A 148 -23.37 29.02 -47.06
N GLY A 149 -22.79 30.03 -46.41
CA GLY A 149 -22.87 31.47 -46.65
C GLY A 149 -23.87 32.08 -45.64
N GLY A 150 -23.41 32.91 -44.69
CA GLY A 150 -24.29 33.69 -43.81
C GLY A 150 -23.65 34.20 -42.50
N ASP A 151 -23.13 35.43 -42.54
CA ASP A 151 -22.79 36.29 -41.41
C ASP A 151 -24.00 36.63 -40.50
N ALA A 152 -23.77 36.90 -39.21
CA ALA A 152 -24.18 38.16 -38.54
C ALA A 152 -23.88 38.18 -37.02
N THR A 153 -23.01 39.12 -36.67
CA THR A 153 -22.85 39.95 -35.46
C THR A 153 -24.05 40.07 -34.51
N THR A 154 -23.84 40.03 -33.19
CA THR A 154 -24.15 41.16 -32.26
C THR A 154 -23.76 40.93 -30.79
N THR A 155 -23.35 42.06 -30.21
CA THR A 155 -22.79 42.40 -28.89
C THR A 155 -23.85 42.47 -27.78
N ALA A 156 -23.52 42.06 -26.55
CA ALA A 156 -23.83 42.81 -25.31
C ALA A 156 -23.31 42.10 -24.03
N SER A 157 -22.37 42.76 -23.35
CA SER A 157 -22.21 42.79 -21.87
C SER A 157 -22.97 44.03 -21.35
N PRO A 158 -23.15 44.32 -20.03
CA PRO A 158 -22.51 43.74 -18.84
C PRO A 158 -23.52 43.45 -17.69
N THR A 159 -23.08 43.05 -16.49
CA THR A 159 -23.27 43.82 -15.22
C THR A 159 -22.56 43.14 -14.05
N THR A 160 -21.73 43.94 -13.39
CA THR A 160 -20.93 43.69 -12.19
C THR A 160 -21.76 43.95 -10.92
N ALA A 161 -21.69 43.09 -9.90
CA ALA A 161 -22.16 43.45 -8.54
C ALA A 161 -21.46 42.65 -7.42
N SER A 162 -20.60 43.34 -6.67
CA SER A 162 -20.26 43.14 -5.24
C SER A 162 -19.43 44.36 -4.81
N PRO A 163 -19.31 44.73 -3.51
CA PRO A 163 -19.67 43.98 -2.30
C PRO A 163 -20.48 44.81 -1.26
N THR A 164 -20.93 44.19 -0.17
CA THR A 164 -21.31 44.92 1.06
C THR A 164 -20.58 44.31 2.24
N VAL A 165 -19.67 45.10 2.80
CA VAL A 165 -18.90 44.83 4.02
C VAL A 165 -19.70 45.39 5.20
N VAL A 166 -19.97 44.55 6.20
CA VAL A 166 -20.51 44.99 7.50
C VAL A 166 -19.40 44.82 8.54
N VAL A 167 -18.99 45.95 9.14
CA VAL A 167 -18.07 46.05 10.27
C VAL A 167 -18.86 46.40 11.52
N LEU A 168 -18.69 45.64 12.60
CA LEU A 168 -19.05 46.03 13.98
C LEU A 168 -18.04 45.42 14.99
N PRO A 169 -17.93 45.98 16.21
CA PRO A 169 -16.64 46.36 16.79
C PRO A 169 -16.06 45.40 17.85
N VAL A 170 -14.75 45.60 18.04
CA VAL A 170 -13.86 45.01 19.03
C VAL A 170 -14.23 45.44 20.45
N THR A 171 -14.27 44.47 21.37
CA THR A 171 -14.10 44.69 22.82
C THR A 171 -12.96 43.81 23.33
N GLN A 172 -12.00 44.44 24.00
CA GLN A 172 -10.83 43.82 24.64
C GLN A 172 -11.19 43.24 26.01
N SER A 173 -10.68 42.05 26.35
CA SER A 173 -10.04 41.78 27.65
C SER A 173 -9.36 40.40 27.74
N SER A 174 -8.08 40.46 28.14
CA SER A 174 -7.31 39.53 28.98
C SER A 174 -6.77 38.18 28.45
N PRO A 175 -5.51 37.82 28.80
CA PRO A 175 -4.78 36.72 28.17
C PRO A 175 -5.07 35.39 28.89
N THR A 176 -5.57 34.40 28.15
CA THR A 176 -5.62 33.01 28.61
C THR A 176 -4.75 32.18 27.68
N THR A 177 -3.82 31.45 28.27
CA THR A 177 -2.85 30.55 27.64
C THR A 177 -3.55 29.59 26.68
N ALA A 178 -3.40 29.81 25.37
CA ALA A 178 -3.95 28.96 24.33
C ALA A 178 -3.01 27.78 24.05
N SER A 179 -3.44 26.57 24.42
CA SER A 179 -3.01 25.35 23.75
C SER A 179 -3.42 25.42 22.27
N PRO A 180 -2.59 24.97 21.32
CA PRO A 180 -2.95 24.94 19.92
C PRO A 180 -4.14 23.98 19.73
N THR A 181 -5.31 24.55 19.51
CA THR A 181 -6.50 23.82 19.08
C THR A 181 -6.31 23.50 17.61
N VAL A 182 -5.84 22.30 17.31
CA VAL A 182 -5.83 21.76 15.95
C VAL A 182 -7.29 21.54 15.54
N VAL A 183 -7.82 22.46 14.73
CA VAL A 183 -9.11 22.28 14.07
C VAL A 183 -8.92 21.20 13.00
N VAL A 184 -9.19 19.95 13.38
CA VAL A 184 -9.32 18.83 12.45
C VAL A 184 -10.71 18.93 11.82
N LEU A 185 -10.77 19.34 10.56
CA LEU A 185 -11.97 19.22 9.74
C LEU A 185 -12.36 17.73 9.67
N PRO A 186 -13.62 17.35 9.94
CA PRO A 186 -14.06 15.98 9.71
C PRO A 186 -13.98 15.68 8.21
N VAL A 187 -13.08 14.78 7.84
CA VAL A 187 -13.02 14.22 6.47
C VAL A 187 -14.14 13.19 6.37
N THR A 188 -15.36 13.65 6.15
CA THR A 188 -16.44 12.83 5.60
C THR A 188 -16.56 13.18 4.13
N GLN A 189 -15.57 12.76 3.32
CA GLN A 189 -15.70 12.76 1.86
C GLN A 189 -16.28 11.41 1.44
N SER A 190 -17.57 11.20 1.71
CA SER A 190 -18.29 10.12 1.03
C SER A 190 -18.46 10.54 -0.43
N ALA A 191 -18.08 9.68 -1.36
CA ALA A 191 -18.23 9.89 -2.80
C ALA A 191 -19.67 10.34 -3.13
N THR A 192 -19.87 11.45 -3.86
CA THR A 192 -21.22 12.02 -4.06
C THR A 192 -21.96 11.53 -5.30
N GLN A 193 -21.30 10.78 -6.20
CA GLN A 193 -21.93 10.25 -7.41
C GLN A 193 -21.29 8.93 -7.86
N ALA A 194 -22.13 7.98 -8.29
CA ALA A 194 -21.70 6.83 -9.07
C ALA A 194 -21.48 7.29 -10.52
N THR A 195 -20.30 7.01 -11.08
CA THR A 195 -20.03 7.30 -12.49
C THR A 195 -20.47 6.09 -13.29
N ALA A 196 -21.68 6.12 -13.85
CA ALA A 196 -22.15 5.04 -14.71
C ALA A 196 -21.18 4.85 -15.89
N LEU A 197 -20.73 3.62 -16.13
CA LEU A 197 -20.00 3.24 -17.34
C LEU A 197 -20.88 3.53 -18.55
N ALA A 198 -20.48 4.50 -19.38
CA ALA A 198 -21.27 4.96 -20.53
C ALA A 198 -21.50 3.87 -21.61
N SER A 199 -20.77 2.75 -21.57
CA SER A 199 -20.83 1.67 -22.57
C SER A 199 -20.63 0.26 -22.00
N GLY A 200 -20.89 0.04 -20.69
CA GLY A 200 -20.70 -1.26 -20.03
C GLY A 200 -21.96 -2.13 -19.97
N ALA A 201 -21.77 -3.44 -19.78
CA ALA A 201 -22.86 -4.33 -19.35
C ALA A 201 -23.09 -4.15 -17.85
N HIS A 202 -24.32 -4.39 -17.40
CA HIS A 202 -24.67 -4.33 -15.99
C HIS A 202 -25.67 -5.43 -15.62
N ARG A 203 -25.60 -5.87 -14.37
CA ARG A 203 -26.54 -6.83 -13.79
C ARG A 203 -26.85 -6.44 -12.35
N LYS A 204 -28.12 -6.59 -11.98
CA LYS A 204 -28.64 -6.21 -10.67
C LYS A 204 -29.41 -7.36 -10.04
N TRP A 205 -29.14 -7.59 -8.75
CA TRP A 205 -29.86 -8.52 -7.91
C TRP A 205 -30.52 -7.77 -6.76
N ASN A 206 -31.78 -8.10 -6.50
CA ASN A 206 -32.48 -7.68 -5.29
C ASN A 206 -32.54 -8.88 -4.35
N ILE A 207 -32.17 -8.68 -3.09
CA ILE A 207 -32.12 -9.72 -2.07
C ILE A 207 -33.23 -9.44 -1.06
N GLU A 208 -34.05 -10.46 -0.79
CA GLU A 208 -35.20 -10.40 0.13
C GLU A 208 -34.93 -11.22 1.42
N GLU A 209 -33.67 -11.54 1.70
CA GLU A 209 -33.27 -12.31 2.88
C GLU A 209 -33.28 -11.45 4.13
N ASP A 210 -34.03 -11.85 5.15
CA ASP A 210 -34.03 -11.18 6.43
C ASP A 210 -32.70 -11.38 7.18
N ASN A 211 -32.31 -10.39 7.98
CA ASN A 211 -31.18 -10.49 8.90
C ASN A 211 -29.81 -10.79 8.27
N LEU A 212 -29.51 -10.20 7.11
CA LEU A 212 -28.15 -10.24 6.55
C LEU A 212 -27.11 -9.80 7.59
N ILE A 213 -26.13 -10.66 7.86
CA ILE A 213 -25.06 -10.43 8.84
C ILE A 213 -23.68 -10.28 8.19
N ALA A 214 -23.51 -10.77 6.96
CA ALA A 214 -22.19 -10.91 6.36
C ALA A 214 -22.19 -10.70 4.84
N ILE A 215 -21.04 -10.26 4.33
CA ILE A 215 -20.70 -10.24 2.91
C ILE A 215 -19.36 -10.95 2.73
N GLU A 216 -19.31 -11.83 1.74
CA GLU A 216 -18.08 -12.45 1.26
C GLU A 216 -17.98 -12.24 -0.25
N THR A 217 -16.83 -11.74 -0.72
CA THR A 217 -16.63 -11.53 -2.16
C THR A 217 -15.33 -12.18 -2.61
N ASN A 218 -15.36 -12.76 -3.80
CA ASN A 218 -14.20 -13.25 -4.52
C ASN A 218 -14.28 -12.72 -5.95
N VAL A 219 -14.06 -11.41 -6.07
CA VAL A 219 -14.20 -10.67 -7.32
C VAL A 219 -12.95 -9.84 -7.61
N PRO A 220 -12.64 -9.56 -8.89
CA PRO A 220 -11.64 -8.57 -9.27
C PRO A 220 -12.26 -7.16 -9.38
N GLY A 221 -11.42 -6.16 -9.67
CA GLY A 221 -11.87 -4.79 -9.93
C GLY A 221 -12.03 -3.96 -8.66
N ARG A 222 -13.19 -3.32 -8.48
CA ARG A 222 -13.50 -2.52 -7.27
C ARG A 222 -14.85 -2.86 -6.69
N VAL A 223 -14.91 -2.95 -5.36
CA VAL A 223 -16.13 -3.22 -4.59
C VAL A 223 -16.44 -2.03 -3.69
N PHE A 224 -17.68 -1.56 -3.71
CA PHE A 224 -18.21 -0.65 -2.69
C PHE A 224 -19.30 -1.36 -1.89
N VAL A 225 -19.17 -1.35 -0.57
CA VAL A 225 -20.25 -1.73 0.34
C VAL A 225 -20.76 -0.45 1.00
N SER A 226 -22.04 -0.17 0.79
CA SER A 226 -22.69 1.08 1.10
C SER A 226 -23.96 0.89 1.92
N SER A 227 -24.33 1.90 2.71
CA SER A 227 -25.59 1.89 3.44
C SER A 227 -26.80 2.03 2.50
N TRP A 228 -27.94 1.47 2.91
CA TRP A 228 -29.20 1.61 2.17
C TRP A 228 -29.66 3.05 2.02
N THR A 229 -29.38 3.91 2.99
CA THR A 229 -29.67 5.35 2.90
C THR A 229 -28.98 5.98 1.70
N ARG A 230 -27.75 5.57 1.39
CA ARG A 230 -27.05 6.01 0.19
C ARG A 230 -27.77 5.53 -1.05
N TRP A 231 -28.14 4.26 -1.13
CA TRP A 231 -28.88 3.71 -2.25
C TRP A 231 -30.18 4.46 -2.55
N LEU A 232 -30.97 4.77 -1.50
CA LEU A 232 -32.20 5.57 -1.61
C LEU A 232 -31.96 7.02 -2.06
N SER A 233 -30.74 7.55 -1.88
CA SER A 233 -30.37 8.90 -2.28
C SER A 233 -30.01 9.01 -3.76
N LEU A 234 -29.53 7.93 -4.38
CA LEU A 234 -29.02 7.94 -5.76
C LEU A 234 -30.12 8.12 -6.82
N SER A 235 -31.34 7.64 -6.56
CA SER A 235 -32.44 7.75 -7.53
C SER A 235 -33.81 7.79 -6.86
N ALA A 236 -34.72 8.58 -7.43
CA ALA A 236 -36.14 8.59 -7.03
C ALA A 236 -36.80 7.22 -7.28
N GLU A 237 -36.32 6.43 -8.26
CA GLU A 237 -36.81 5.08 -8.54
C GLU A 237 -36.63 4.15 -7.34
N ASN A 238 -35.52 4.31 -6.61
CA ASN A 238 -35.14 3.45 -5.48
C ASN A 238 -36.09 3.62 -4.28
N ARG A 239 -36.88 4.70 -4.25
CA ARG A 239 -37.85 4.98 -3.17
C ARG A 239 -39.23 4.38 -3.38
N LYS A 240 -39.42 3.60 -4.44
CA LYS A 240 -40.73 2.99 -4.74
C LYS A 240 -41.08 1.87 -3.74
N PRO A 241 -42.37 1.66 -3.42
CA PRO A 241 -42.82 0.63 -2.48
C PRO A 241 -42.39 -0.81 -2.84
N LYS A 242 -42.07 -1.07 -4.11
CA LYS A 242 -41.57 -2.38 -4.56
C LYS A 242 -40.28 -2.84 -3.87
N TYR A 243 -39.58 -1.94 -3.17
CA TYR A 243 -38.36 -2.22 -2.43
C TYR A 243 -38.57 -2.38 -0.92
N GLU A 244 -39.82 -2.48 -0.45
CA GLU A 244 -40.13 -2.60 0.98
C GLU A 244 -39.56 -3.88 1.62
N TYR A 245 -39.51 -4.99 0.87
CA TYR A 245 -39.00 -6.29 1.33
C TYR A 245 -37.55 -6.56 0.91
N ILE A 246 -36.90 -5.60 0.25
CA ILE A 246 -35.54 -5.79 -0.26
C ILE A 246 -34.56 -5.33 0.81
N THR A 247 -33.78 -6.27 1.32
CA THR A 247 -32.82 -6.07 2.41
C THR A 247 -31.42 -5.73 1.91
N ALA A 248 -31.11 -6.11 0.68
CA ALA A 248 -29.90 -5.69 -0.01
C ALA A 248 -30.06 -5.63 -1.53
N VAL A 249 -29.22 -4.83 -2.17
CA VAL A 249 -29.10 -4.73 -3.63
C VAL A 249 -27.65 -4.92 -4.00
N VAL A 250 -27.38 -5.81 -4.96
CA VAL A 250 -26.05 -5.95 -5.57
C VAL A 250 -26.15 -5.54 -7.03
N GLU A 251 -25.30 -4.61 -7.44
CA GLU A 251 -25.19 -4.13 -8.80
C GLU A 251 -23.75 -4.33 -9.28
N ILE A 252 -23.59 -5.01 -10.40
CA ILE A 252 -22.27 -5.24 -11.01
C ILE A 252 -22.31 -4.61 -12.39
N SER A 253 -21.32 -3.78 -12.68
CA SER A 253 -21.10 -3.20 -14.00
C SER A 253 -19.67 -3.47 -14.46
N GLY A 254 -19.50 -3.61 -15.77
CA GLY A 254 -18.18 -3.83 -16.33
C GLY A 254 -18.09 -3.72 -17.84
N SER A 255 -16.86 -3.58 -18.33
CA SER A 255 -16.54 -3.45 -19.75
C SER A 255 -15.18 -4.05 -20.10
N ILE A 256 -15.08 -4.73 -21.23
CA ILE A 256 -13.82 -5.32 -21.76
C ILE A 256 -13.08 -4.29 -22.64
N GLY A 257 -12.83 -3.09 -22.09
CA GLY A 257 -12.23 -1.97 -22.82
C GLY A 257 -13.19 -1.17 -23.72
N ALA A 258 -12.73 -0.01 -24.21
CA ALA A 258 -13.57 1.00 -24.86
C ALA A 258 -14.22 0.56 -26.20
N ASN A 259 -13.68 -0.46 -26.85
CA ASN A 259 -14.12 -0.93 -28.17
C ASN A 259 -14.83 -2.30 -28.13
N ALA A 260 -15.03 -2.88 -26.95
CA ALA A 260 -15.72 -4.17 -26.84
C ALA A 260 -17.20 -4.05 -27.19
N SER A 261 -17.74 -5.10 -27.81
CA SER A 261 -19.18 -5.20 -28.03
C SER A 261 -19.92 -5.32 -26.70
N SER A 262 -21.20 -4.93 -26.68
CA SER A 262 -22.10 -5.16 -25.55
C SER A 262 -22.12 -6.62 -25.13
N ASP A 263 -22.04 -7.55 -26.10
CA ASP A 263 -22.12 -8.99 -25.87
C ASP A 263 -20.87 -9.52 -25.14
N ALA A 264 -19.69 -8.98 -25.46
CA ALA A 264 -18.46 -9.31 -24.77
C ALA A 264 -18.52 -8.84 -23.31
N SER A 265 -18.96 -7.60 -23.08
CA SER A 265 -19.17 -7.08 -21.72
C SER A 265 -20.24 -7.87 -20.97
N GLN A 266 -21.30 -8.33 -21.64
CA GLN A 266 -22.31 -9.19 -21.02
C GLN A 266 -21.74 -10.55 -20.63
N THR A 267 -20.88 -11.14 -21.48
CA THR A 267 -20.18 -12.40 -21.18
C THR A 267 -19.29 -12.28 -19.94
N LEU A 268 -18.64 -11.12 -19.74
CA LEU A 268 -17.90 -10.83 -18.50
C LEU A 268 -18.84 -10.81 -17.29
N ILE A 269 -19.96 -10.10 -17.38
CA ILE A 269 -20.94 -10.01 -16.29
C ILE A 269 -21.59 -11.38 -15.98
N ASP A 270 -21.71 -12.24 -16.98
CA ASP A 270 -22.27 -13.58 -16.84
C ASP A 270 -21.35 -14.53 -16.03
N GLN A 271 -20.05 -14.20 -15.91
CA GLN A 271 -19.09 -14.93 -15.05
C GLN A 271 -19.26 -14.63 -13.56
N PHE A 272 -20.02 -13.58 -13.21
CA PHE A 272 -20.34 -13.28 -11.81
C PHE A 272 -21.56 -14.07 -11.36
N THR A 273 -21.41 -14.71 -10.20
CA THR A 273 -22.48 -15.43 -9.52
C THR A 273 -22.75 -14.79 -8.17
N LEU A 274 -24.03 -14.76 -7.80
CA LEU A 274 -24.47 -14.29 -6.50
C LEU A 274 -25.27 -15.40 -5.84
N THR A 275 -24.86 -15.76 -4.63
CA THR A 275 -25.62 -16.68 -3.79
C THR A 275 -25.83 -16.05 -2.41
N VAL A 276 -26.96 -16.37 -1.79
CA VAL A 276 -27.25 -15.97 -0.41
C VAL A 276 -27.44 -17.25 0.38
N ASP A 277 -26.57 -17.48 1.35
CA ASP A 277 -26.64 -18.63 2.23
C ASP A 277 -26.32 -18.21 3.67
N ASN A 278 -27.05 -18.75 4.64
CA ASN A 278 -26.88 -18.46 6.06
C ASN A 278 -26.70 -16.96 6.37
N SER A 279 -27.61 -16.13 5.86
CA SER A 279 -27.58 -14.66 6.02
C SER A 279 -26.28 -13.99 5.56
N THR A 280 -25.56 -14.63 4.64
CA THR A 280 -24.32 -14.14 4.03
C THR A 280 -24.53 -13.97 2.53
N ILE A 281 -24.16 -12.82 1.98
CA ILE A 281 -24.11 -12.61 0.53
C ILE A 281 -22.74 -13.06 0.04
N PHE A 282 -22.72 -14.01 -0.90
CA PHE A 282 -21.53 -14.44 -1.62
C PHE A 282 -21.57 -13.89 -3.03
N VAL A 283 -20.53 -13.14 -3.41
CA VAL A 283 -20.33 -12.66 -4.79
C VAL A 283 -19.04 -13.27 -5.31
N ASP A 284 -19.13 -14.17 -6.28
CA ASP A 284 -18.00 -14.91 -6.84
C ASP A 284 -17.82 -14.59 -8.31
N PHE A 285 -16.56 -14.45 -8.75
CA PHE A 285 -16.17 -14.34 -10.15
C PHE A 285 -15.51 -15.63 -10.63
N ASN A 286 -16.15 -16.31 -11.59
CA ASN A 286 -15.60 -17.53 -12.17
C ASN A 286 -14.75 -17.22 -13.41
N ALA A 287 -13.45 -17.15 -13.23
CA ALA A 287 -12.47 -17.04 -14.32
C ALA A 287 -12.28 -18.39 -15.04
N SER A 288 -13.32 -18.88 -15.71
CA SER A 288 -13.26 -20.17 -16.41
C SER A 288 -12.42 -20.08 -17.69
N GLY A 289 -11.10 -20.19 -17.57
CA GLY A 289 -10.18 -20.52 -18.69
C GLY A 289 -9.96 -19.45 -19.76
N ILE A 290 -10.46 -18.23 -19.57
CA ILE A 290 -10.36 -17.12 -20.52
C ILE A 290 -9.58 -16.00 -19.85
N HIS A 291 -8.59 -15.44 -20.54
CA HIS A 291 -7.94 -14.20 -20.11
C HIS A 291 -8.97 -13.09 -20.18
N ASN A 292 -9.26 -12.50 -19.03
CA ASN A 292 -10.26 -11.43 -18.92
C ASN A 292 -9.56 -10.15 -18.49
N ASP A 293 -9.65 -9.15 -19.37
CA ASP A 293 -9.21 -7.79 -19.13
C ASP A 293 -10.45 -6.91 -19.14
N GLY A 294 -10.56 -6.02 -18.16
CA GLY A 294 -11.67 -5.08 -18.17
C GLY A 294 -11.71 -4.21 -16.95
N ASP A 295 -12.71 -3.35 -16.93
CA ASP A 295 -13.04 -2.50 -15.80
C ASP A 295 -14.27 -3.11 -15.12
N VAL A 296 -14.21 -3.36 -13.81
CA VAL A 296 -15.33 -3.90 -13.03
C VAL A 296 -15.60 -3.02 -11.81
N LEU A 297 -16.89 -2.78 -11.58
CA LEU A 297 -17.43 -2.14 -10.38
C LEU A 297 -18.55 -3.03 -9.80
N VAL A 298 -18.39 -3.42 -8.54
CA VAL A 298 -19.40 -4.11 -7.74
C VAL A 298 -19.89 -3.16 -6.66
N GLU A 299 -21.18 -2.89 -6.62
CA GLU A 299 -21.82 -2.04 -5.62
C GLU A 299 -22.82 -2.86 -4.82
N ILE A 300 -22.61 -2.93 -3.50
CA ILE A 300 -23.45 -3.68 -2.58
C ILE A 300 -24.07 -2.70 -1.60
N TYR A 301 -25.40 -2.63 -1.60
CA TYR A 301 -26.17 -1.75 -0.73
C TYR A 301 -26.93 -2.59 0.29
N VAL A 302 -26.71 -2.35 1.58
CA VAL A 302 -27.32 -3.15 2.67
C VAL A 302 -28.19 -2.30 3.59
N GLN A 303 -29.38 -2.82 3.90
CA GLN A 303 -30.34 -2.19 4.81
C GLN A 303 -29.99 -2.39 6.28
N SER A 304 -29.51 -3.59 6.62
CA SER A 304 -29.11 -3.93 7.98
C SER A 304 -27.59 -3.82 8.14
N PRO A 305 -27.10 -3.32 9.30
CA PRO A 305 -25.68 -3.28 9.58
C PRO A 305 -25.06 -4.68 9.67
N LEU A 306 -23.87 -4.84 9.11
CA LEU A 306 -23.15 -6.12 8.98
C LEU A 306 -22.15 -6.34 10.12
N GLU A 307 -21.93 -7.60 10.45
CA GLU A 307 -20.94 -8.05 11.44
C GLU A 307 -19.67 -8.59 10.77
N ARG A 308 -19.78 -9.14 9.56
CA ARG A 308 -18.66 -9.76 8.84
C ARG A 308 -18.51 -9.24 7.42
N ILE A 309 -17.28 -8.91 7.04
CA ILE A 309 -16.90 -8.60 5.65
C ILE A 309 -15.60 -9.34 5.34
N ALA A 310 -15.63 -10.23 4.36
CA ALA A 310 -14.45 -10.98 3.92
C ALA A 310 -14.22 -10.84 2.41
N MET A 311 -13.10 -10.25 2.03
CA MET A 311 -12.71 -10.08 0.62
C MET A 311 -11.63 -11.11 0.28
N HIS A 312 -11.95 -12.09 -0.55
CA HIS A 312 -11.02 -13.12 -1.00
C HIS A 312 -10.39 -12.80 -2.36
N GLY A 313 -11.07 -11.99 -3.17
CA GLY A 313 -10.62 -11.62 -4.51
C GLY A 313 -9.51 -10.57 -4.50
N SER A 314 -9.06 -10.20 -5.71
CA SER A 314 -8.06 -9.15 -5.93
C SER A 314 -8.64 -7.74 -5.98
N ALA A 315 -9.95 -7.58 -5.75
CA ALA A 315 -10.60 -6.29 -5.80
C ALA A 315 -10.15 -5.35 -4.68
N GLU A 316 -10.10 -4.06 -5.02
CA GLU A 316 -10.05 -2.98 -4.05
C GLU A 316 -11.44 -2.78 -3.45
N ALA A 317 -11.60 -2.93 -2.14
CA ALA A 317 -12.89 -2.90 -1.47
C ALA A 317 -13.02 -1.71 -0.51
N PHE A 318 -14.15 -1.00 -0.59
CA PHE A 318 -14.47 0.16 0.25
C PHE A 318 -15.74 -0.10 1.04
N VAL A 319 -15.65 -0.11 2.35
CA VAL A 319 -16.78 -0.24 3.26
C VAL A 319 -17.09 1.13 3.85
N GLU A 320 -18.20 1.72 3.41
CA GLU A 320 -18.58 3.07 3.82
C GLU A 320 -19.20 3.12 5.23
N ALA A 321 -19.24 4.33 5.79
CA ALA A 321 -19.89 4.61 7.06
C ALA A 321 -21.35 4.13 7.09
N GLY A 322 -21.73 3.55 8.23
CA GLY A 322 -23.09 3.08 8.49
C GLY A 322 -23.38 1.66 7.99
N VAL A 323 -22.42 1.00 7.33
CA VAL A 323 -22.54 -0.42 6.92
C VAL A 323 -22.31 -1.36 8.09
N LEU A 324 -21.38 -1.06 9.00
CA LEU A 324 -20.98 -1.99 10.06
C LEU A 324 -21.83 -1.85 11.32
N ALA A 325 -22.12 -3.00 11.94
CA ALA A 325 -22.90 -3.08 13.16
C ALA A 325 -22.17 -2.49 14.38
N SER A 326 -22.87 -1.65 15.13
CA SER A 326 -22.39 -1.19 16.44
C SER A 326 -22.81 -2.16 17.55
N LYS A 327 -22.00 -2.24 18.61
CA LYS A 327 -22.20 -3.07 19.82
C LYS A 327 -22.19 -4.58 19.56
N ARG A 328 -21.78 -5.01 18.36
CA ARG A 328 -21.67 -6.41 17.96
C ARG A 328 -20.21 -6.79 17.70
N PRO A 329 -19.85 -8.08 17.63
CA PRO A 329 -18.55 -8.48 17.13
C PRO A 329 -18.42 -8.11 15.65
N LEU A 330 -17.26 -7.58 15.27
CA LEU A 330 -16.89 -7.27 13.89
C LEU A 330 -15.76 -8.20 13.44
N SER A 331 -15.90 -8.78 12.26
CA SER A 331 -14.91 -9.63 11.60
C SER A 331 -14.64 -9.12 10.20
N LEU A 332 -13.45 -8.55 10.00
CA LEU A 332 -13.07 -7.84 8.78
C LEU A 332 -11.83 -8.51 8.22
N SER A 333 -11.86 -9.00 7.00
CA SER A 333 -10.70 -9.69 6.43
C SER A 333 -10.52 -9.46 4.95
N THR A 334 -9.26 -9.45 4.53
CA THR A 334 -8.89 -9.49 3.12
C THR A 334 -7.82 -10.54 2.85
N ALA A 335 -7.79 -11.04 1.62
CA ALA A 335 -6.73 -11.89 1.07
C ALA A 335 -5.89 -11.10 0.07
N THR A 336 -6.16 -11.19 -1.24
CA THR A 336 -5.26 -10.57 -2.23
C THR A 336 -5.53 -9.07 -2.44
N GLY A 337 -6.78 -8.63 -2.33
CA GLY A 337 -7.18 -7.23 -2.54
C GLY A 337 -7.01 -6.33 -1.31
N ASP A 338 -7.06 -5.02 -1.51
CA ASP A 338 -7.04 -4.04 -0.41
C ASP A 338 -8.45 -3.78 0.13
N LEU A 339 -8.57 -3.59 1.44
CA LEU A 339 -9.83 -3.36 2.14
C LEU A 339 -9.77 -2.07 2.97
N TYR A 340 -10.55 -1.07 2.58
CA TYR A 340 -10.68 0.23 3.23
C TYR A 340 -12.00 0.30 3.98
N ILE A 341 -11.97 0.66 5.26
CA ILE A 341 -13.12 0.56 6.16
C ILE A 341 -13.34 1.87 6.91
N ASP A 342 -14.52 2.44 6.77
CA ASP A 342 -14.95 3.61 7.52
C ASP A 342 -15.81 3.20 8.74
N LEU A 343 -15.23 3.36 9.91
CA LEU A 343 -15.82 3.11 11.23
C LEU A 343 -16.50 4.36 11.83
N ALA A 344 -16.76 5.42 11.05
CA ALA A 344 -17.38 6.67 11.55
C ALA A 344 -18.64 6.46 12.39
N ASN A 345 -19.44 5.44 12.07
CA ASN A 345 -20.69 5.13 12.77
C ASN A 345 -20.53 4.02 13.83
N VAL A 346 -19.34 3.42 13.97
CA VAL A 346 -19.04 2.36 14.94
C VAL A 346 -18.37 2.96 16.17
N THR A 347 -19.19 3.45 17.10
CA THR A 347 -18.68 4.04 18.35
C THR A 347 -18.35 2.99 19.41
N ASN A 348 -19.03 1.84 19.38
CA ASN A 348 -18.84 0.75 20.32
C ASN A 348 -18.86 -0.57 19.55
N ALA A 349 -18.01 -1.52 19.93
CA ALA A 349 -17.98 -2.87 19.37
C ALA A 349 -17.69 -3.87 20.49
N THR A 350 -18.22 -5.09 20.42
CA THR A 350 -17.86 -6.09 21.44
C THR A 350 -16.42 -6.55 21.21
N SER A 351 -16.12 -6.97 19.99
CA SER A 351 -14.79 -7.32 19.53
C SER A 351 -14.60 -6.82 18.10
N VAL A 352 -13.40 -6.40 17.73
CA VAL A 352 -13.04 -6.08 16.34
C VAL A 352 -11.89 -6.98 15.92
N THR A 353 -12.15 -7.90 15.01
CA THR A 353 -11.14 -8.80 14.45
C THR A 353 -10.83 -8.37 13.03
N VAL A 354 -9.55 -8.10 12.77
CA VAL A 354 -9.07 -7.66 11.46
C VAL A 354 -7.95 -8.56 11.00
N ALA A 355 -8.10 -9.13 9.81
CA ALA A 355 -7.10 -10.01 9.21
C ALA A 355 -6.71 -9.56 7.81
N ALA A 356 -5.42 -9.35 7.59
CA ALA A 356 -4.81 -9.25 6.27
C ALA A 356 -4.10 -10.58 6.01
N THR A 357 -4.53 -11.32 4.99
CA THR A 357 -3.92 -12.59 4.59
C THR A 357 -3.32 -12.43 3.21
N ASP A 358 -2.29 -13.22 2.85
CA ASP A 358 -1.65 -13.07 1.52
C ASP A 358 -1.11 -11.64 1.28
N VAL A 359 -1.36 -10.99 0.14
CA VAL A 359 -0.73 -9.71 -0.21
C VAL A 359 -1.59 -8.45 0.06
N GLY A 360 -2.88 -8.62 0.35
CA GLY A 360 -3.84 -7.52 0.46
C GLY A 360 -3.79 -6.83 1.82
N SER A 361 -3.94 -5.51 1.82
CA SER A 361 -3.83 -4.69 3.03
C SER A 361 -5.19 -4.24 3.56
N VAL A 362 -5.29 -4.03 4.88
CA VAL A 362 -6.50 -3.49 5.51
C VAL A 362 -6.23 -2.11 6.09
N GLN A 363 -7.11 -1.16 5.79
CA GLN A 363 -7.08 0.17 6.36
C GLN A 363 -8.38 0.48 7.10
N LEU A 364 -8.29 0.78 8.39
CA LEU A 364 -9.41 1.18 9.23
C LEU A 364 -9.34 2.67 9.49
N LEU A 365 -10.44 3.39 9.29
CA LEU A 365 -10.56 4.81 9.62
C LEU A 365 -11.72 5.01 10.59
N GLY A 366 -11.46 5.58 11.77
CA GLY A 366 -12.49 5.79 12.78
C GLY A 366 -12.21 7.01 13.66
N PRO A 367 -13.18 7.93 13.85
CA PRO A 367 -12.98 9.11 14.67
C PRO A 367 -12.94 8.76 16.17
N THR A 368 -13.77 7.82 16.61
CA THR A 368 -13.90 7.44 18.02
C THR A 368 -14.34 5.99 18.15
N LEU A 369 -13.58 5.17 18.87
CA LEU A 369 -13.98 3.84 19.32
C LEU A 369 -14.03 3.83 20.86
N THR A 370 -15.18 4.23 21.40
CA THR A 370 -15.35 4.56 22.82
C THR A 370 -15.28 3.34 23.72
N THR A 371 -15.85 2.21 23.31
CA THR A 371 -15.73 0.96 24.05
C THR A 371 -15.57 -0.21 23.11
N ALA A 372 -14.43 -0.91 23.22
CA ALA A 372 -14.23 -2.23 22.65
C ALA A 372 -13.63 -3.19 23.68
N THR A 373 -14.18 -4.39 23.81
CA THR A 373 -13.63 -5.39 24.75
C THR A 373 -12.35 -6.00 24.20
N SER A 374 -12.31 -6.25 22.90
CA SER A 374 -11.11 -6.73 22.24
C SER A 374 -10.95 -6.15 20.84
N VAL A 375 -9.70 -5.85 20.47
CA VAL A 375 -9.29 -5.57 19.10
C VAL A 375 -8.16 -6.53 18.77
N SER A 376 -8.35 -7.36 17.75
CA SER A 376 -7.38 -8.35 17.28
C SER A 376 -7.00 -8.03 15.84
N LEU A 377 -5.74 -7.65 15.62
CA LEU A 377 -5.17 -7.35 14.31
C LEU A 377 -4.19 -8.47 13.96
N THR A 378 -4.34 -9.08 12.79
CA THR A 378 -3.48 -10.19 12.36
C THR A 378 -3.07 -10.01 10.90
N SER A 379 -1.77 -9.81 10.67
CA SER A 379 -1.18 -9.89 9.34
C SER A 379 -0.56 -11.27 9.16
N ASN A 380 -1.05 -12.03 8.19
CA ASN A 380 -0.58 -13.36 7.82
C ASN A 380 -0.32 -13.43 6.32
N GLY A 381 0.77 -12.80 5.90
CA GLY A 381 1.19 -12.66 4.52
C GLY A 381 2.04 -11.39 4.37
N ASP A 382 2.05 -10.80 3.20
CA ASP A 382 2.75 -9.56 2.89
C ASP A 382 1.85 -8.32 3.10
N GLY A 383 0.53 -8.54 3.18
CA GLY A 383 -0.47 -7.52 3.42
C GLY A 383 -0.36 -6.87 4.80
N SER A 384 -0.46 -5.54 4.85
CA SER A 384 -0.31 -4.75 6.07
C SER A 384 -1.65 -4.28 6.64
N ILE A 385 -1.71 -3.99 7.94
CA ILE A 385 -2.88 -3.43 8.60
C ILE A 385 -2.57 -2.04 9.13
N PHE A 386 -3.36 -1.05 8.71
CA PHE A 386 -3.26 0.33 9.18
C PHE A 386 -4.56 0.75 9.88
N ALA A 387 -4.52 0.97 11.19
CA ALA A 387 -5.66 1.38 11.97
C ALA A 387 -5.54 2.85 12.40
N PHE A 388 -6.33 3.73 11.78
CA PHE A 388 -6.41 5.16 12.11
C PHE A 388 -7.62 5.40 13.02
N LEU A 389 -7.38 5.32 14.33
CA LEU A 389 -8.39 5.46 15.37
C LEU A 389 -8.13 6.73 16.18
N LYS A 390 -8.71 7.87 15.79
CA LYS A 390 -8.36 9.16 16.41
C LYS A 390 -8.45 9.14 17.94
N THR A 391 -9.52 8.59 18.51
CA THR A 391 -9.56 8.24 19.94
C THR A 391 -10.10 6.82 20.13
N ALA A 392 -9.51 6.06 21.04
CA ALA A 392 -9.97 4.70 21.33
C ALA A 392 -9.80 4.32 22.82
N SER A 393 -10.78 3.62 23.36
CA SER A 393 -10.72 3.01 24.69
C SER A 393 -11.09 1.53 24.59
N ILE A 394 -10.09 0.67 24.79
CA ILE A 394 -10.14 -0.76 24.47
C ILE A 394 -9.68 -1.57 25.69
N THR A 395 -10.35 -2.66 26.04
CA THR A 395 -9.85 -3.51 27.14
C THR A 395 -8.63 -4.31 26.69
N ASN A 396 -8.70 -5.03 25.58
CA ASN A 396 -7.60 -5.87 25.11
C ASN A 396 -7.24 -5.55 23.65
N VAL A 397 -5.97 -5.24 23.38
CA VAL A 397 -5.44 -5.13 22.02
C VAL A 397 -4.47 -6.28 21.79
N THR A 398 -4.67 -7.01 20.70
CA THR A 398 -3.81 -8.10 20.24
C THR A 398 -3.37 -7.81 18.82
N SER A 399 -2.06 -7.69 18.60
CA SER A 399 -1.48 -7.43 17.29
C SER A 399 -0.48 -8.53 16.96
N ARG A 400 -0.68 -9.26 15.86
CA ARG A 400 0.19 -10.38 15.46
C ARG A 400 0.63 -10.26 14.01
N ALA A 401 1.94 -10.13 13.79
CA ALA A 401 2.55 -10.17 12.46
C ALA A 401 3.22 -11.53 12.24
N TYR A 402 2.55 -12.41 11.49
CA TYR A 402 3.03 -13.75 11.14
C TYR A 402 3.80 -13.77 9.81
N GLY A 403 3.53 -12.83 8.91
CA GLY A 403 4.18 -12.73 7.61
C GLY A 403 5.16 -11.55 7.52
N TYR A 404 5.27 -10.94 6.34
CA TYR A 404 6.08 -9.75 6.07
C TYR A 404 5.30 -8.44 6.23
N GLY A 405 3.98 -8.51 6.34
CA GLY A 405 3.13 -7.33 6.52
C GLY A 405 3.26 -6.70 7.90
N ASP A 406 3.17 -5.37 7.93
CA ASP A 406 3.26 -4.58 9.15
C ASP A 406 1.87 -4.31 9.75
N ILE A 407 1.83 -4.07 11.05
CA ILE A 407 0.63 -3.61 11.76
C ILE A 407 0.93 -2.26 12.37
N HIS A 408 0.24 -1.23 11.91
CA HIS A 408 0.34 0.13 12.43
C HIS A 408 -0.97 0.59 13.06
N ILE A 409 -0.88 1.08 14.29
CA ILE A 409 -2.01 1.68 15.01
C ILE A 409 -1.70 3.15 15.25
N TYR A 410 -2.52 4.03 14.69
CA TYR A 410 -2.48 5.47 14.85
C TYR A 410 -3.65 5.92 15.72
N SER A 411 -3.34 6.68 16.76
CA SER A 411 -4.37 7.27 17.61
C SER A 411 -3.85 8.54 18.26
N THR A 412 -4.67 9.58 18.39
CA THR A 412 -4.29 10.76 19.18
C THR A 412 -4.41 10.49 20.68
N SER A 413 -5.33 9.61 21.07
CA SER A 413 -5.56 9.20 22.46
C SER A 413 -6.02 7.74 22.49
N LEU A 414 -5.15 6.87 22.98
CA LEU A 414 -5.38 5.43 23.08
C LEU A 414 -5.33 4.99 24.54
N THR A 415 -6.46 4.57 25.10
CA THR A 415 -6.53 3.98 26.45
C THR A 415 -6.74 2.49 26.32
N VAL A 416 -5.79 1.68 26.80
CA VAL A 416 -5.90 0.21 26.73
C VAL A 416 -5.70 -0.42 28.10
N GLU A 417 -6.39 -1.49 28.44
CA GLU A 417 -6.05 -2.24 29.67
C GLU A 417 -4.85 -3.16 29.40
N ASN A 418 -4.99 -4.09 28.46
CA ASN A 418 -3.97 -5.08 28.13
C ASN A 418 -3.58 -4.99 26.66
N VAL A 419 -2.27 -4.90 26.40
CA VAL A 419 -1.68 -4.92 25.06
C VAL A 419 -0.83 -6.17 24.90
N TYR A 420 -1.10 -6.92 23.83
CA TYR A 420 -0.28 -8.06 23.41
C TYR A 420 0.19 -7.82 21.97
N SER A 421 1.49 -7.85 21.74
CA SER A 421 2.10 -7.72 20.42
C SER A 421 3.02 -8.90 20.15
N SER A 422 2.85 -9.57 19.02
CA SER A 422 3.69 -10.70 18.58
C SER A 422 4.23 -10.46 17.18
N VAL A 423 5.52 -10.69 17.00
CA VAL A 423 6.18 -10.75 15.69
C VAL A 423 6.82 -12.13 15.53
N ASP A 424 6.22 -12.93 14.68
CA ASP A 424 6.68 -14.29 14.37
C ASP A 424 7.28 -14.38 12.96
N GLY A 425 6.85 -13.50 12.05
CA GLY A 425 7.35 -13.36 10.69
C GLY A 425 8.47 -12.33 10.54
N SER A 426 8.44 -11.55 9.45
CA SER A 426 9.38 -10.44 9.22
C SER A 426 8.74 -9.04 9.24
N GLY A 427 7.44 -8.95 9.53
CA GLY A 427 6.74 -7.68 9.73
C GLY A 427 6.98 -7.07 11.11
N SER A 428 6.46 -5.87 11.33
CA SER A 428 6.59 -5.11 12.58
C SER A 428 5.23 -4.70 13.13
N VAL A 429 5.17 -4.47 14.44
CA VAL A 429 3.98 -3.92 15.13
C VAL A 429 4.33 -2.57 15.71
N VAL A 430 3.60 -1.52 15.28
CA VAL A 430 3.94 -0.13 15.59
C VAL A 430 2.72 0.62 16.11
N TYR A 431 2.85 1.22 17.29
CA TYR A 431 1.89 2.17 17.87
C TYR A 431 2.41 3.59 17.60
N ALA A 432 2.05 4.11 16.44
CA ALA A 432 2.83 5.10 15.71
C ALA A 432 2.56 6.56 16.11
N SER A 433 1.44 6.89 16.75
CA SER A 433 1.07 8.28 17.02
C SER A 433 0.38 8.50 18.38
N GLY A 434 0.36 9.77 18.79
CA GLY A 434 -0.32 10.29 19.98
C GLY A 434 0.32 9.90 21.31
N ALA A 435 -0.46 10.10 22.38
CA ALA A 435 -0.14 9.62 23.71
C ALA A 435 -1.16 8.55 24.09
N GLY A 436 -0.68 7.33 24.29
CA GLY A 436 -1.48 6.24 24.82
C GLY A 436 -1.12 5.92 26.26
N VAL A 437 -2.07 5.32 26.99
CA VAL A 437 -1.81 4.71 28.30
C VAL A 437 -2.27 3.25 28.31
N CYS A 438 -1.53 2.40 28.99
CA CYS A 438 -1.96 1.03 29.24
C CYS A 438 -1.72 0.52 30.66
N GLN A 439 -2.43 -0.52 31.09
CA GLN A 439 -2.11 -1.19 32.35
C GLN A 439 -0.98 -2.18 32.15
N LYS A 440 -1.18 -3.15 31.25
CA LYS A 440 -0.22 -4.23 31.01
C LYS A 440 0.14 -4.34 29.56
N GLN A 441 1.41 -4.59 29.30
CA GLN A 441 1.92 -4.87 27.98
C GLN A 441 2.71 -6.18 27.97
N GLN A 442 2.47 -7.00 26.95
CA GLN A 442 3.27 -8.16 26.62
C GLN A 442 3.76 -8.04 25.18
N VAL A 443 5.06 -8.26 24.99
CA VAL A 443 5.73 -8.24 23.70
C VAL A 443 6.45 -9.55 23.49
N GLU A 444 6.19 -10.23 22.36
CA GLU A 444 6.88 -11.44 21.94
C GLU A 444 7.48 -11.26 20.55
N ILE A 445 8.78 -11.55 20.42
CA ILE A 445 9.49 -11.49 19.14
C ILE A 445 10.21 -12.82 18.92
N SER A 446 9.71 -13.58 17.96
CA SER A 446 10.28 -14.86 17.51
C SER A 446 10.86 -14.76 16.10
N GLY A 447 10.44 -13.76 15.32
CA GLY A 447 10.83 -13.53 13.93
C GLY A 447 11.86 -12.41 13.72
N VAL A 448 11.84 -11.79 12.54
CA VAL A 448 12.73 -10.70 12.11
C VAL A 448 11.93 -9.41 11.94
N GLY A 449 11.59 -8.76 13.04
CA GLY A 449 10.85 -7.50 12.98
C GLY A 449 10.65 -6.89 14.36
N ASN A 450 10.21 -5.63 14.38
CA ASN A 450 10.24 -4.83 15.59
C ASN A 450 8.86 -4.68 16.21
N VAL A 451 8.83 -4.48 17.53
CA VAL A 451 7.63 -4.00 18.21
C VAL A 451 7.92 -2.63 18.78
N GLU A 452 7.31 -1.60 18.19
CA GLU A 452 7.46 -0.21 18.63
C GLU A 452 6.17 0.25 19.32
N SER A 453 6.21 0.36 20.64
CA SER A 453 5.12 0.88 21.48
C SER A 453 5.58 2.04 22.36
N SER A 454 6.62 2.75 21.95
CA SER A 454 7.24 3.86 22.69
C SER A 454 6.28 5.02 22.99
N ARG A 455 5.16 5.11 22.26
CA ARG A 455 4.09 6.11 22.43
C ARG A 455 2.98 5.67 23.38
N LEU A 456 3.07 4.45 23.92
CA LEU A 456 2.11 3.86 24.85
C LEU A 456 2.77 3.73 26.23
N LEU A 457 2.37 4.57 27.18
CA LEU A 457 2.86 4.50 28.55
C LEU A 457 2.10 3.43 29.33
N CYS A 458 2.73 2.30 29.57
CA CYS A 458 2.15 1.21 30.34
C CYS A 458 2.52 1.26 31.83
N VAL A 459 1.77 0.56 32.69
CA VAL A 459 2.16 0.38 34.10
C VAL A 459 3.21 -0.71 34.20
N ASP A 460 2.92 -1.88 33.63
CA ASP A 460 3.84 -3.03 33.62
C ASP A 460 4.04 -3.55 32.19
N THR A 461 5.29 -3.80 31.81
CA THR A 461 5.64 -4.34 30.50
C THR A 461 6.49 -5.59 30.64
N ASN A 462 6.10 -6.66 29.96
CA ASN A 462 6.86 -7.89 29.84
C ASN A 462 7.31 -8.09 28.39
N VAL A 463 8.61 -8.27 28.18
CA VAL A 463 9.20 -8.46 26.86
C VAL A 463 9.92 -9.81 26.78
N LYS A 464 9.55 -10.62 25.80
CA LYS A 464 10.17 -11.90 25.49
C LYS A 464 10.72 -11.86 24.06
N ILE A 465 12.01 -12.12 23.91
CA ILE A 465 12.68 -12.24 22.61
C ILE A 465 13.30 -13.63 22.55
N ASP A 466 12.74 -14.50 21.72
CA ASP A 466 13.17 -15.89 21.59
C ASP A 466 14.51 -16.01 20.83
N TYR A 467 15.12 -17.21 20.84
CA TYR A 467 16.43 -17.43 20.23
C TYR A 467 16.50 -17.09 18.73
N SER A 468 15.37 -17.23 18.03
CA SER A 468 15.22 -16.87 16.61
C SER A 468 14.88 -15.39 16.40
N GLY A 469 14.46 -14.68 17.46
CA GLY A 469 14.03 -13.29 17.42
C GLY A 469 15.17 -12.33 17.10
N ARG A 470 15.13 -11.72 15.91
CA ARG A 470 16.09 -10.72 15.41
C ARG A 470 15.40 -9.37 15.21
N GLY A 471 14.81 -8.86 16.29
CA GLY A 471 14.14 -7.58 16.28
C GLY A 471 14.19 -6.90 17.63
N ASP A 472 13.93 -5.62 17.63
CA ASP A 472 13.97 -4.78 18.81
C ASP A 472 12.55 -4.49 19.33
N ALA A 473 12.42 -4.48 20.65
CA ALA A 473 11.22 -4.06 21.35
C ALA A 473 11.45 -2.67 21.94
N ILE A 474 10.74 -1.65 21.46
CA ILE A 474 10.81 -0.28 21.95
C ILE A 474 9.57 0.01 22.78
N VAL A 475 9.72 0.13 24.10
CA VAL A 475 8.60 0.17 25.05
C VAL A 475 8.70 1.34 26.02
N GLN A 476 7.59 1.68 26.69
CA GLN A 476 7.57 2.65 27.77
C GLN A 476 6.73 2.13 28.93
N SER A 477 7.28 2.18 30.15
CA SER A 477 6.60 1.71 31.35
C SER A 477 6.91 2.59 32.56
N SER A 478 5.94 2.75 33.46
CA SER A 478 6.07 3.57 34.67
C SER A 478 6.48 2.77 35.91
N ASN A 479 5.98 1.55 36.08
CA ASN A 479 6.26 0.74 37.27
C ASN A 479 7.32 -0.32 37.00
N SER A 480 7.10 -1.23 36.03
CA SER A 480 8.05 -2.32 35.79
C SER A 480 8.26 -2.68 34.32
N ILE A 481 9.50 -3.05 34.00
CA ILE A 481 9.86 -3.76 32.77
C ILE A 481 10.54 -5.08 33.15
N THR A 482 9.98 -6.20 32.71
CA THR A 482 10.60 -7.53 32.81
C THR A 482 11.03 -8.01 31.44
N THR A 483 12.19 -8.67 31.35
CA THR A 483 12.74 -9.14 30.08
C THR A 483 13.18 -10.61 30.17
N ASP A 484 12.88 -11.38 29.12
CA ASP A 484 13.46 -12.70 28.81
C ASP A 484 14.01 -12.65 27.38
N VAL A 485 15.25 -12.18 27.25
CA VAL A 485 15.92 -12.00 25.95
C VAL A 485 16.95 -13.11 25.76
N ARG A 486 16.67 -13.99 24.80
CA ARG A 486 17.52 -15.15 24.45
C ARG A 486 18.16 -14.99 23.07
N GLY A 487 17.51 -14.25 22.18
CA GLY A 487 17.99 -13.91 20.84
C GLY A 487 18.93 -12.70 20.80
N PRO A 488 19.36 -12.29 19.59
CA PRO A 488 20.21 -11.11 19.38
C PRO A 488 19.46 -9.76 19.45
N GLY A 489 18.13 -9.77 19.53
CA GLY A 489 17.32 -8.55 19.64
C GLY A 489 17.55 -7.76 20.93
N ASN A 490 17.06 -6.52 20.95
CA ASN A 490 17.23 -5.61 22.08
C ASN A 490 15.90 -5.10 22.63
N VAL A 491 15.91 -4.71 23.90
CA VAL A 491 14.82 -4.02 24.57
C VAL A 491 15.27 -2.58 24.82
N LEU A 492 14.56 -1.66 24.22
CA LEU A 492 14.82 -0.22 24.29
C LEU A 492 13.69 0.42 25.09
N TYR A 493 14.02 1.27 26.06
CA TYR A 493 13.02 2.07 26.78
C TYR A 493 13.21 3.57 26.55
N PHE A 494 12.10 4.30 26.56
CA PHE A 494 12.05 5.73 26.24
C PHE A 494 11.33 6.54 27.32
N ASN A 495 11.75 7.80 27.52
CA ASN A 495 11.10 8.88 28.29
C ASN A 495 10.95 8.67 29.80
N SER A 496 10.46 7.52 30.26
CA SER A 496 10.27 7.23 31.69
C SER A 496 11.14 6.06 32.13
N THR A 497 11.99 6.28 33.12
CA THR A 497 12.71 5.19 33.78
C THR A 497 11.73 4.42 34.69
N PRO A 498 11.49 3.12 34.46
CA PRO A 498 10.60 2.35 35.32
C PRO A 498 11.21 2.19 36.73
N ILE A 499 10.35 2.09 37.76
CA ILE A 499 10.78 1.85 39.14
C ILE A 499 11.55 0.53 39.27
N LYS A 500 11.09 -0.50 38.55
CA LYS A 500 11.71 -1.82 38.49
C LYS A 500 12.14 -2.12 37.06
N TYR A 501 13.42 -2.42 36.88
CA TYR A 501 13.97 -2.88 35.61
C TYR A 501 14.87 -4.10 35.83
N PRO A 502 15.20 -4.86 34.78
CA PRO A 502 15.95 -6.10 34.91
C PRO A 502 17.33 -5.86 35.53
N ALA A 503 17.72 -6.72 36.48
CA ALA A 503 19.06 -6.66 37.07
C ALA A 503 20.16 -6.93 36.03
N TYR A 504 19.84 -7.76 35.02
CA TYR A 504 20.71 -8.04 33.90
C TYR A 504 20.43 -7.09 32.74
N LYS A 505 21.36 -6.17 32.48
CA LYS A 505 21.20 -5.09 31.48
C LYS A 505 21.71 -5.43 30.08
N LYS A 506 22.16 -6.66 29.84
CA LYS A 506 22.58 -7.06 28.48
C LYS A 506 21.33 -7.04 27.59
N HIS A 507 21.40 -6.38 26.44
CA HIS A 507 20.25 -6.14 25.55
C HIS A 507 19.18 -5.18 26.09
N TYR A 508 19.48 -4.39 27.12
CA TYR A 508 18.53 -3.43 27.69
C TYR A 508 19.14 -2.02 27.68
N TYR A 509 18.56 -1.10 26.90
CA TYR A 509 19.12 0.24 26.67
C TYR A 509 18.09 1.35 26.79
N GLU A 510 18.55 2.52 27.22
CA GLU A 510 17.79 3.76 27.17
C GLU A 510 18.02 4.45 25.83
N ILE A 511 16.94 4.92 25.20
CA ILE A 511 17.02 5.76 24.01
C ILE A 511 16.49 7.16 24.32
N LYS A 512 17.10 8.17 23.69
CA LYS A 512 16.75 9.59 23.90
C LYS A 512 15.73 10.12 22.93
N ASP A 513 15.66 9.53 21.74
CA ASP A 513 14.81 9.95 20.65
C ASP A 513 14.16 8.71 20.03
N VAL A 514 12.90 8.87 19.63
CA VAL A 514 12.16 7.88 18.85
C VAL A 514 11.80 8.57 17.55
N ASP A 515 12.20 7.97 16.43
CA ASP A 515 11.85 8.47 15.12
C ASP A 515 10.32 8.61 15.01
N ALA A 516 9.86 9.79 14.63
CA ALA A 516 8.44 9.99 14.40
C ALA A 516 8.03 9.18 13.16
N ASN A 517 7.11 8.24 13.32
CA ASN A 517 6.50 7.53 12.20
C ASN A 517 5.81 8.54 11.28
N LYS A 518 6.19 8.55 9.99
CA LYS A 518 5.82 9.59 9.01
C LYS A 518 4.46 9.37 8.33
N LEU A 519 3.81 8.25 8.59
CA LEU A 519 2.50 7.94 8.03
C LEU A 519 1.42 8.76 8.77
N ASN A 520 0.49 9.34 8.01
CA ASN A 520 -0.57 10.20 8.52
C ASN A 520 -1.93 9.77 7.94
N GLU A 521 -3.03 10.18 8.56
CA GLU A 521 -4.38 9.89 8.08
C GLU A 521 -4.60 10.35 6.61
N THR A 522 -3.84 11.35 6.15
CA THR A 522 -3.95 11.85 4.77
C THR A 522 -3.34 10.92 3.72
N SER A 523 -2.65 9.84 4.12
CA SER A 523 -2.22 8.80 3.18
C SER A 523 -3.36 7.85 2.78
N VAL A 524 -4.50 7.88 3.48
CA VAL A 524 -5.72 7.19 3.05
C VAL A 524 -6.28 7.95 1.85
N VAL A 525 -6.34 7.32 0.67
CA VAL A 525 -6.98 7.90 -0.50
C VAL A 525 -8.34 7.23 -0.70
N TRP A 526 -9.40 7.87 -0.20
CA TRP A 526 -10.76 7.48 -0.55
C TRP A 526 -11.09 7.98 -1.96
N PRO A 527 -11.62 7.13 -2.86
CA PRO A 527 -12.02 7.56 -4.19
C PRO A 527 -13.18 8.57 -4.09
N THR A 528 -13.11 9.63 -4.89
CA THR A 528 -14.13 10.70 -4.89
C THR A 528 -15.46 10.28 -5.52
N SER A 529 -15.47 9.17 -6.26
CA SER A 529 -16.65 8.60 -6.91
C SER A 529 -16.59 7.06 -6.89
N HIS A 530 -17.76 6.42 -7.00
CA HIS A 530 -17.80 4.99 -7.31
C HIS A 530 -17.45 4.85 -8.80
N ALA A 531 -16.18 4.52 -9.06
CA ALA A 531 -15.65 4.32 -10.40
C ALA A 531 -15.10 2.90 -10.50
N PRO A 532 -15.27 2.21 -11.64
CA PRO A 532 -14.72 0.88 -11.83
C PRO A 532 -13.19 0.92 -11.77
N ASN A 533 -12.60 -0.22 -11.47
CA ASN A 533 -11.16 -0.39 -11.54
C ASN A 533 -10.80 -1.46 -12.56
N ALA A 534 -9.72 -1.21 -13.28
CA ALA A 534 -9.17 -2.14 -14.25
C ALA A 534 -8.67 -3.38 -13.52
N PHE A 535 -8.88 -4.54 -14.12
CA PHE A 535 -8.35 -5.79 -13.63
C PHE A 535 -7.83 -6.63 -14.80
N HIS A 536 -6.91 -7.53 -14.46
CA HIS A 536 -6.31 -8.49 -15.37
C HIS A 536 -6.32 -9.83 -14.64
N VAL A 537 -7.01 -10.82 -15.20
CA VAL A 537 -6.96 -12.19 -14.70
C VAL A 537 -6.32 -13.06 -15.78
N GLU A 538 -5.06 -13.40 -15.56
CA GLU A 538 -4.39 -14.46 -16.31
C GLU A 538 -4.85 -15.79 -15.72
N VAL A 539 -5.72 -16.49 -16.44
CA VAL A 539 -5.93 -17.90 -16.16
C VAL A 539 -4.73 -18.62 -16.74
N THR A 540 -3.82 -19.04 -15.86
CA THR A 540 -2.73 -19.95 -16.20
C THR A 540 -3.39 -21.24 -16.66
N SER A 541 -3.60 -21.36 -17.98
CA SER A 541 -3.86 -22.66 -18.58
C SER A 541 -2.73 -23.57 -18.11
N ASN A 542 -3.01 -24.85 -17.83
CA ASN A 542 -2.06 -25.84 -17.28
C ASN A 542 -0.77 -26.08 -18.13
N GLY A 543 -0.32 -25.14 -18.95
CA GLY A 543 1.03 -25.03 -19.46
C GLY A 543 2.00 -24.84 -18.30
N SER A 544 2.92 -25.79 -18.19
CA SER A 544 4.18 -25.79 -17.44
C SER A 544 4.34 -24.69 -16.36
N TRP A 545 4.54 -25.10 -15.10
CA TRP A 545 4.94 -24.28 -13.95
C TRP A 545 6.12 -23.29 -14.18
N LEU A 546 6.78 -23.37 -15.34
CA LEU A 546 7.79 -22.43 -15.82
C LEU A 546 7.20 -21.10 -16.33
N ASP A 547 5.95 -21.05 -16.78
CA ASP A 547 5.34 -19.82 -17.32
C ASP A 547 4.85 -18.85 -16.22
N THR A 548 4.70 -19.32 -14.98
CA THR A 548 4.29 -18.49 -13.83
C THR A 548 5.45 -17.87 -13.08
N VAL A 549 6.69 -18.21 -13.43
CA VAL A 549 7.86 -17.65 -12.76
C VAL A 549 8.17 -16.32 -13.46
N SER A 550 7.90 -15.20 -12.76
CA SER A 550 8.31 -13.89 -13.25
C SER A 550 9.82 -13.90 -13.55
N VAL A 551 10.27 -13.10 -14.52
CA VAL A 551 11.71 -13.04 -14.86
C VAL A 551 12.57 -12.75 -13.63
N ASP A 552 12.04 -11.96 -12.68
CA ASP A 552 12.70 -11.66 -11.40
C ASP A 552 12.78 -12.87 -10.47
N ASP A 553 11.76 -13.72 -10.42
CA ASP A 553 11.78 -14.96 -9.64
C ASP A 553 12.70 -16.01 -10.28
N LEU A 554 12.84 -16.01 -11.60
CA LEU A 554 13.78 -16.86 -12.31
C LEU A 554 15.22 -16.50 -11.94
N ASP A 555 15.55 -15.21 -11.88
CA ASP A 555 16.86 -14.73 -11.43
C ASP A 555 17.12 -15.10 -9.96
N ARG A 556 16.11 -15.01 -9.09
CA ARG A 556 16.24 -15.45 -7.69
C ARG A 556 16.46 -16.96 -7.57
N ILE A 557 15.76 -17.77 -8.36
CA ILE A 557 15.94 -19.23 -8.40
C ILE A 557 17.34 -19.58 -8.91
N ILE A 558 17.82 -18.88 -9.95
CA ILE A 558 19.18 -19.06 -10.48
C ILE A 558 20.22 -18.66 -9.43
N LEU A 559 20.03 -17.55 -8.72
CA LEU A 559 20.90 -17.10 -7.63
C LEU A 559 20.92 -18.08 -6.45
N LEU A 560 19.76 -18.61 -6.04
CA LEU A 560 19.65 -19.65 -5.02
C LEU A 560 20.34 -20.94 -5.45
N GLY A 561 20.18 -21.34 -6.72
CA GLY A 561 20.90 -22.46 -7.31
C GLY A 561 22.41 -22.26 -7.27
N CYS A 562 22.89 -21.07 -7.62
CA CYS A 562 24.31 -20.70 -7.55
C CYS A 562 24.83 -20.72 -6.10
N LEU A 563 24.09 -20.18 -5.14
CA LEU A 563 24.45 -20.20 -3.72
C LEU A 563 24.52 -21.62 -3.17
N LEU A 564 23.55 -22.48 -3.50
CA LEU A 564 23.54 -23.88 -3.09
C LEU A 564 24.72 -24.65 -3.69
N PHE A 565 25.05 -24.39 -4.96
CA PHE A 565 26.23 -24.95 -5.60
C PHE A 565 27.55 -24.51 -4.95
N LEU A 566 27.69 -23.22 -4.61
CA LEU A 566 28.85 -22.72 -3.88
C LEU A 566 28.97 -23.33 -2.47
N LEU A 567 27.85 -23.53 -1.78
CA LEU A 567 27.82 -24.19 -0.47
C LEU A 567 28.25 -25.66 -0.56
N LEU A 568 27.83 -26.39 -1.60
CA LEU A 568 28.29 -27.75 -1.87
C LEU A 568 29.79 -27.82 -2.18
N ILE A 569 30.33 -26.85 -2.94
CA ILE A 569 31.77 -26.73 -3.17
C ILE A 569 32.52 -26.48 -1.85
N LEU A 570 32.04 -25.57 -1.01
CA LEU A 570 32.65 -25.27 0.28
C LEU A 570 32.66 -26.51 1.19
N LEU A 571 31.55 -27.24 1.28
CA LEU A 571 31.45 -28.49 2.02
C LEU A 571 32.41 -29.55 1.48
N TYR A 572 32.55 -29.67 0.17
CA TYR A 572 33.51 -30.59 -0.45
C TYR A 572 34.98 -30.21 -0.13
N ILE A 573 35.31 -28.92 -0.13
CA ILE A 573 36.64 -28.42 0.27
C ILE A 573 36.90 -28.73 1.74
N LEU A 574 35.95 -28.44 2.63
CA LEU A 574 36.05 -28.74 4.07
C LEU A 574 36.22 -30.25 4.31
N TYR A 575 35.46 -31.09 3.60
CA TYR A 575 35.59 -32.55 3.65
C TYR A 575 36.99 -33.01 3.22
N ARG A 576 37.53 -32.46 2.12
CA ARG A 576 38.91 -32.74 1.66
C ARG A 576 39.96 -32.31 2.68
N CYS A 577 39.81 -31.12 3.28
CA CYS A 577 40.70 -30.62 4.34
C CYS A 577 40.64 -31.49 5.59
N TYR A 578 39.44 -31.88 6.02
CA TYR A 578 39.22 -32.77 7.16
C TYR A 578 39.86 -34.15 6.92
N LYS A 579 39.67 -34.75 5.74
CA LYS A 579 40.30 -36.02 5.37
C LYS A 579 41.83 -35.94 5.44
N ARG A 580 42.42 -34.86 4.90
CA ARG A 580 43.87 -34.63 4.93
C ARG A 580 44.40 -34.41 6.35
N TYR A 581 43.63 -33.73 7.20
CA TYR A 581 43.96 -33.57 8.62
C TYR A 581 43.93 -34.92 9.36
N LYS A 582 42.92 -35.75 9.08
CA LYS A 582 42.78 -37.08 9.67
C LYS A 582 43.94 -38.00 9.27
N ASP A 583 44.27 -38.04 7.98
CA ASP A 583 45.36 -38.88 7.45
C ASP A 583 46.74 -38.45 8.00
N ASN A 584 46.91 -37.19 8.40
CA ASN A 584 48.14 -36.68 9.02
C ASN A 584 48.22 -36.90 10.54
N LYS A 585 47.12 -37.33 11.20
CA LYS A 585 47.07 -37.43 12.67
C LYS A 585 47.59 -38.76 13.22
N ASP A 586 47.91 -39.73 12.35
CA ASP A 586 48.45 -41.04 12.73
C ASP A 586 49.97 -41.05 13.04
N HIS A 587 50.61 -39.88 13.22
CA HIS A 587 52.07 -39.76 13.43
C HIS A 587 52.51 -39.04 14.72
N GLY A 588 51.73 -39.10 15.80
CA GLY A 588 52.18 -38.56 17.08
C GLY A 588 51.53 -39.22 18.29
N GLU A 589 52.08 -40.35 18.74
CA GLU A 589 51.92 -40.79 20.12
C GLU A 589 52.46 -39.70 21.05
N TYR A 590 51.56 -39.02 21.76
CA TYR A 590 51.93 -38.12 22.82
C TYR A 590 52.26 -38.93 24.08
N GLN A 591 53.55 -38.99 24.45
CA GLN A 591 53.98 -39.45 25.76
C GLN A 591 53.37 -38.58 26.86
N ARG A 592 52.75 -39.22 27.85
CA ARG A 592 52.28 -38.57 29.09
C ARG A 592 53.48 -38.04 29.86
N LEU A 593 53.48 -36.73 30.14
CA LEU A 593 54.37 -36.13 31.13
C LEU A 593 53.84 -36.46 32.54
N GLN A 594 54.74 -36.99 33.37
CA GLN A 594 54.56 -37.25 34.81
C GLN A 594 54.53 -35.96 35.62
#